data_AF-L0HKM1-F1
#
_entry.id   AF-L0HKM1-F1
#
_cell.length_a   1.000
_cell.length_b   1.000
_cell.length_c   1.000
_cell.angle_alpha   90.00
_cell.angle_beta   90.00
_cell.angle_gamma   90.00
#
_symmetry.space_group_name_H-M   'P 1'
#
loop_
_entity.id
_entity.type
_entity.pdbx_description
1 polymer ?
#
loop_
_entity_poly.entity_id
_entity_poly.type
_entity_poly.pdbx_seq_one_letter_code
_entity_poly.pdbx_strand_id
1 'polypeptide(L)'
;MISRTGIFVLLGACVIAGMLIAGCTQPQTTTAVTTTTTVAPVATSAAETPAAVTGIANPASVNCGTLGGQTEIKTATDGGQYGMCTFTNGTTCEEWALFRGEGCKPYTAPTATATTAAATNVTTETTATVTATASE
;
A
#
# COMPACT_ATOMS: atom_id res chain seq x y z
N MET A 1 48.50 -26.92 -16.02
CA MET A 1 48.09 -25.70 -15.29
C MET A 1 46.96 -25.04 -16.07
N ILE A 2 45.72 -25.52 -15.91
CA ILE A 2 44.55 -24.86 -16.50
C ILE A 2 44.40 -23.52 -15.76
N SER A 3 44.58 -22.41 -16.48
CA SER A 3 44.44 -21.08 -15.88
C SER A 3 43.01 -20.92 -15.37
N ARG A 4 42.84 -20.39 -14.15
CA ARG A 4 41.52 -20.10 -13.57
C ARG A 4 40.63 -19.32 -14.53
N THR A 5 41.23 -18.46 -15.35
CA THR A 5 40.57 -17.70 -16.42
C THR A 5 39.95 -18.61 -17.51
N GLY A 6 40.62 -19.72 -17.86
CA GLY A 6 40.12 -20.67 -18.85
C GLY A 6 38.93 -21.49 -18.36
N ILE A 7 38.83 -21.75 -17.05
CA ILE A 7 37.69 -22.47 -16.47
C ILE A 7 36.41 -21.62 -16.50
N PHE A 8 36.52 -20.31 -16.25
CA PHE A 8 35.36 -19.41 -16.31
C PHE A 8 34.85 -19.20 -17.73
N VAL A 9 35.75 -19.12 -18.73
CA VAL A 9 35.37 -19.01 -20.14
C VAL A 9 34.69 -20.29 -20.63
N LEU A 10 35.18 -21.46 -20.22
CA LEU A 10 34.63 -22.75 -20.65
C LEU A 10 33.28 -23.05 -19.97
N LEU A 11 33.14 -22.73 -18.68
CA LEU A 11 31.85 -22.83 -17.96
C LEU A 11 30.83 -21.82 -18.49
N GLY A 12 31.23 -20.57 -18.78
CA GLY A 12 30.36 -19.55 -19.35
C GLY A 12 29.84 -19.94 -20.74
N ALA A 13 30.71 -20.48 -21.60
CA ALA A 13 30.32 -20.95 -22.93
C ALA A 13 29.32 -22.13 -22.87
N CYS A 14 29.48 -23.06 -21.92
CA CYS A 14 28.56 -24.18 -21.73
C CYS A 14 27.17 -23.74 -21.22
N VAL A 15 27.09 -22.74 -20.34
CA VAL A 15 25.81 -22.24 -19.81
C VAL A 15 25.03 -21.46 -20.89
N ILE A 16 25.72 -20.66 -21.71
CA ILE A 16 25.08 -19.91 -22.82
C ILE A 16 24.55 -20.87 -23.90
N ALA A 17 25.27 -21.96 -24.19
CA ALA A 17 24.80 -22.97 -25.14
C ALA A 17 23.59 -23.78 -24.60
N GLY A 18 23.48 -23.96 -23.29
CA GLY A 18 22.37 -24.70 -22.66
C GLY A 18 21.04 -23.95 -22.60
N MET A 19 21.06 -22.61 -22.46
CA MET A 19 19.84 -21.79 -22.37
C MET A 19 19.07 -21.63 -23.69
N LEU A 20 19.67 -21.97 -24.83
CA LEU A 20 19.06 -21.78 -26.17
C LEU A 20 18.20 -22.96 -26.66
N ILE A 21 18.18 -24.12 -25.97
CA ILE A 21 17.55 -25.35 -26.49
C ILE A 21 16.25 -25.74 -25.75
N ALA A 22 15.84 -25.00 -24.71
CA ALA A 22 14.68 -25.38 -23.86
C ALA A 22 13.56 -24.32 -23.75
N GLY A 23 13.37 -23.48 -24.78
CA GLY A 23 12.21 -22.58 -24.88
C GLY A 23 11.04 -23.25 -25.60
N CYS A 24 10.37 -24.21 -24.95
CA CYS A 24 9.16 -24.82 -25.48
C CYS A 24 8.02 -23.80 -25.53
N THR A 25 7.53 -23.57 -26.75
CA THR A 25 6.14 -23.27 -27.11
C THR A 25 5.12 -23.32 -25.96
N GLN A 26 4.53 -22.16 -25.62
CA GLN A 26 3.25 -22.12 -24.91
C GLN A 26 2.18 -21.56 -25.85
N PRO A 27 1.21 -22.36 -26.31
CA PRO A 27 0.04 -21.85 -26.99
C PRO A 27 -0.86 -21.16 -25.96
N GLN A 28 -0.80 -19.83 -25.89
CA GLN A 28 -1.81 -19.05 -25.17
C GLN A 28 -3.02 -18.91 -26.11
N THR A 29 -3.97 -19.81 -25.95
CA THR A 29 -5.29 -19.76 -26.58
C THR A 29 -5.97 -18.44 -26.25
N THR A 30 -6.20 -17.64 -27.28
CA THR A 30 -7.08 -16.47 -27.28
C THR A 30 -8.50 -16.92 -26.96
N THR A 31 -9.07 -16.45 -25.85
CA THR A 31 -10.53 -16.42 -25.68
C THR A 31 -10.92 -14.98 -25.45
N ALA A 32 -11.17 -14.26 -26.54
CA ALA A 32 -11.94 -13.03 -26.50
C ALA A 32 -13.41 -13.41 -26.30
N VAL A 33 -13.92 -13.28 -25.07
CA VAL A 33 -15.37 -13.24 -24.84
C VAL A 33 -15.81 -11.79 -25.06
N THR A 34 -16.21 -11.51 -26.30
CA THR A 34 -16.99 -10.33 -26.63
C THR A 34 -18.41 -10.55 -26.11
N THR A 35 -18.71 -10.00 -24.94
CA THR A 35 -20.11 -9.75 -24.54
C THR A 35 -20.34 -8.25 -24.57
N THR A 36 -20.69 -7.76 -25.75
CA THR A 36 -21.34 -6.46 -25.92
C THR A 36 -22.73 -6.57 -25.31
N THR A 37 -22.95 -5.94 -24.17
CA THR A 37 -24.30 -5.60 -23.71
C THR A 37 -24.32 -4.12 -23.34
N THR A 38 -24.74 -3.34 -24.31
CA THR A 38 -25.10 -1.93 -24.19
C THR A 38 -26.38 -1.80 -23.36
N VAL A 39 -26.30 -1.23 -22.16
CA VAL A 39 -27.42 -0.51 -21.53
C VAL A 39 -26.85 0.74 -20.82
N ALA A 40 -27.48 1.88 -21.10
CA ALA A 40 -27.09 3.23 -20.70
C ALA A 40 -27.08 3.48 -19.19
N PRO A 41 -26.32 4.49 -18.69
CA PRO A 41 -26.19 4.77 -17.26
C PRO A 41 -27.38 5.61 -16.75
N VAL A 42 -28.12 5.07 -15.78
CA VAL A 42 -28.94 5.87 -14.87
C VAL A 42 -28.17 5.99 -13.56
N ALA A 43 -27.77 7.23 -13.23
CA ALA A 43 -27.08 7.56 -12.00
C ALA A 43 -27.96 7.23 -10.79
N THR A 44 -27.48 6.36 -9.92
CA THR A 44 -27.97 6.16 -8.56
C THR A 44 -26.76 5.79 -7.71
N SER A 45 -26.52 6.56 -6.66
CA SER A 45 -25.41 6.41 -5.73
C SER A 45 -25.29 4.97 -5.25
N ALA A 46 -24.17 4.32 -5.57
CA ALA A 46 -23.86 2.98 -5.11
C ALA A 46 -23.42 3.03 -3.65
N ALA A 47 -24.29 2.53 -2.76
CA ALA A 47 -23.82 1.90 -1.54
C ALA A 47 -22.95 0.70 -1.97
N GLU A 48 -21.67 0.74 -1.62
CA GLU A 48 -20.72 -0.34 -1.89
C GLU A 48 -21.24 -1.63 -1.26
N THR A 49 -21.61 -2.59 -2.11
CA THR A 49 -21.83 -3.97 -1.68
C THR A 49 -20.47 -4.52 -1.25
N PRO A 50 -20.30 -5.05 -0.03
CA PRO A 50 -19.02 -5.61 0.38
C PRO A 50 -18.67 -6.76 -0.57
N ALA A 51 -17.63 -6.56 -1.39
CA ALA A 51 -17.07 -7.64 -2.18
C ALA A 51 -16.66 -8.77 -1.23
N ALA A 52 -17.08 -9.99 -1.53
CA ALA A 52 -16.74 -11.16 -0.73
C ALA A 52 -15.22 -11.23 -0.53
N VAL A 53 -14.77 -11.05 0.72
CA VAL A 53 -13.35 -11.05 1.12
C VAL A 53 -12.84 -12.48 0.99
N THR A 54 -12.38 -12.84 -0.21
CA THR A 54 -11.90 -14.18 -0.58
C THR A 54 -10.37 -14.25 -0.68
N GLY A 55 -9.66 -13.38 0.05
CA GLY A 55 -8.21 -13.38 0.14
C GLY A 55 -7.74 -13.60 1.57
N ILE A 56 -6.75 -14.48 1.75
CA ILE A 56 -5.90 -14.45 2.95
C ILE A 56 -5.30 -13.04 3.04
N ALA A 57 -5.40 -12.40 4.19
CA ALA A 57 -4.86 -11.06 4.39
C ALA A 57 -3.33 -11.04 4.15
N ASN A 58 -2.83 -9.97 3.53
CA ASN A 58 -1.39 -9.78 3.36
C ASN A 58 -0.73 -9.66 4.74
N PRO A 59 0.21 -10.55 5.12
CA PRO A 59 0.86 -10.51 6.43
C PRO A 59 1.62 -9.20 6.70
N ALA A 60 2.19 -8.56 5.67
CA ALA A 60 2.88 -7.28 5.81
C ALA A 60 1.91 -6.14 6.18
N SER A 61 0.74 -6.12 5.54
CA SER A 61 -0.33 -5.14 5.82
C SER A 61 -0.97 -5.38 7.20
N VAL A 62 -1.18 -6.63 7.59
CA VAL A 62 -1.62 -6.98 8.96
C VAL A 62 -0.62 -6.50 10.02
N ASN A 63 0.68 -6.70 9.76
CA ASN A 63 1.74 -6.23 10.63
C ASN A 63 1.77 -4.69 10.72
N CYS A 64 1.59 -3.98 9.60
CA CYS A 64 1.47 -2.52 9.60
C CYS A 64 0.34 -2.04 10.53
N GLY A 65 -0.87 -2.63 10.40
CA GLY A 65 -2.00 -2.30 11.28
C GLY A 65 -1.74 -2.64 12.74
N THR A 66 -1.07 -3.76 13.02
CA THR A 66 -0.69 -4.18 14.38
C THR A 66 0.26 -3.17 15.03
N LEU A 67 1.13 -2.53 14.24
CA LEU A 67 2.06 -1.50 14.69
C LEU A 67 1.43 -0.09 14.75
N GLY A 68 0.11 0.02 14.52
CA GLY A 68 -0.62 1.28 14.56
C GLY A 68 -0.45 2.14 13.30
N GLY A 69 0.07 1.56 12.21
CA GLY A 69 0.14 2.20 10.90
C GLY A 69 -1.11 1.95 10.05
N GLN A 70 -1.15 2.61 8.90
CA GLN A 70 -2.15 2.41 7.84
C GLN A 70 -1.46 2.03 6.54
N THR A 71 -1.98 0.99 5.89
CA THR A 71 -1.51 0.51 4.59
C THR A 71 -2.00 1.41 3.46
N GLU A 72 -1.10 1.83 2.58
CA GLU A 72 -1.38 2.49 1.31
C GLU A 72 -0.69 1.73 0.18
N ILE A 73 -1.44 1.32 -0.85
CA ILE A 73 -0.84 0.71 -2.04
C ILE A 73 -0.40 1.81 -2.99
N LYS A 74 0.87 1.79 -3.37
CA LYS A 74 1.47 2.72 -4.33
C LYS A 74 1.85 2.01 -5.61
N THR A 75 1.67 2.71 -6.72
CA THR A 75 2.08 2.26 -8.05
C THR A 75 3.44 2.88 -8.39
N ALA A 76 4.41 2.06 -8.73
CA ALA A 76 5.71 2.47 -9.22
C ALA A 76 5.64 2.86 -10.71
N THR A 77 6.68 3.52 -11.22
CA THR A 77 6.74 4.01 -12.60
C THR A 77 6.65 2.89 -13.64
N ASP A 78 7.06 1.68 -13.27
CA ASP A 78 6.98 0.47 -14.09
C ASP A 78 5.60 -0.23 -14.02
N GLY A 79 4.65 0.32 -13.28
CA GLY A 79 3.31 -0.25 -13.07
C GLY A 79 3.25 -1.29 -11.95
N GLY A 80 4.37 -1.61 -11.31
CA GLY A 80 4.39 -2.48 -10.12
C GLY A 80 3.67 -1.82 -8.93
N GLN A 81 3.11 -2.63 -8.05
CA GLN A 81 2.48 -2.14 -6.81
C GLN A 81 3.28 -2.57 -5.59
N TYR A 82 3.40 -1.67 -4.62
CA TYR A 82 4.04 -1.92 -3.33
C TYR A 82 3.22 -1.29 -2.20
N GLY A 83 3.32 -1.87 -1.01
CA GLY A 83 2.63 -1.38 0.17
C GLY A 83 3.50 -0.41 0.95
N MET A 84 2.91 0.70 1.37
CA MET A 84 3.52 1.64 2.32
C MET A 84 2.71 1.66 3.62
N CYS A 85 3.38 1.48 4.75
CA CYS A 85 2.85 1.67 6.08
C CYS A 85 3.09 3.11 6.56
N THR A 86 2.03 3.88 6.73
CA THR A 86 2.08 5.26 7.23
C THR A 86 1.61 5.32 8.67
N PHE A 87 2.45 5.86 9.56
CA PHE A 87 2.12 6.09 10.97
C PHE A 87 1.51 7.48 11.19
N THR A 88 0.85 7.67 12.33
CA THR A 88 0.15 8.93 12.67
C THR A 88 1.05 10.15 12.77
N ASN A 89 2.34 9.97 13.02
CA ASN A 89 3.34 11.04 13.02
C ASN A 89 3.89 11.37 11.62
N GLY A 90 3.39 10.68 10.58
CA GLY A 90 3.86 10.82 9.20
C GLY A 90 5.07 9.97 8.83
N THR A 91 5.66 9.21 9.76
CA THR A 91 6.69 8.23 9.40
C THR A 91 6.07 7.21 8.44
N THR A 92 6.76 6.94 7.33
CA THR A 92 6.28 6.00 6.32
C THR A 92 7.37 4.98 6.03
N CYS A 93 6.96 3.72 5.86
CA CYS A 93 7.84 2.61 5.55
C CYS A 93 7.25 1.70 4.49
N GLU A 94 8.08 1.05 3.69
CA GLU A 94 7.61 -0.07 2.85
C GLU A 94 7.22 -1.25 3.76
N GLU A 95 6.05 -1.85 3.52
CA GLU A 95 5.44 -2.81 4.44
C GLU A 95 6.24 -4.10 4.60
N TRP A 96 6.82 -4.60 3.53
CA TRP A 96 7.63 -5.81 3.57
C TRP A 96 8.97 -5.59 4.26
N ALA A 97 9.60 -4.43 4.05
CA ALA A 97 10.79 -4.01 4.76
C ALA A 97 10.51 -3.87 6.26
N LEU A 98 9.37 -3.29 6.63
CA LEU A 98 8.93 -3.22 8.04
C LEU A 98 8.69 -4.62 8.62
N PHE A 99 7.98 -5.50 7.89
CA PHE A 99 7.68 -6.87 8.31
C PHE A 99 8.94 -7.71 8.55
N ARG A 100 9.97 -7.53 7.71
CA ARG A 100 11.25 -8.25 7.84
C ARG A 100 12.28 -7.54 8.74
N GLY A 101 11.97 -6.33 9.23
CA GLY A 101 12.90 -5.52 10.01
C GLY A 101 14.10 -4.99 9.20
N GLU A 102 13.93 -4.79 7.91
CA GLU A 102 14.95 -4.32 6.97
C GLU A 102 14.97 -2.79 6.91
N GLY A 103 15.78 -2.14 7.76
CA GLY A 103 16.09 -0.71 7.67
C GLY A 103 14.95 0.26 8.04
N CYS A 104 13.70 -0.17 7.95
CA CYS A 104 12.55 0.54 8.50
C CYS A 104 12.31 0.11 9.96
N LYS A 105 11.97 1.09 10.80
CA LYS A 105 11.49 0.86 12.17
C LYS A 105 10.08 1.42 12.32
N PRO A 106 9.19 0.74 13.08
CA PRO A 106 7.89 1.30 13.38
C PRO A 106 8.03 2.60 14.16
N TYR A 107 7.09 3.52 13.94
CA TYR A 107 6.93 4.62 14.88
C TYR A 107 6.26 4.09 16.14
N THR A 108 7.05 3.95 17.21
CA THR A 108 6.49 3.84 18.55
C THR A 108 6.21 5.26 19.02
N ALA A 109 4.93 5.65 19.05
CA ALA A 109 4.55 6.83 19.83
C ALA A 109 5.12 6.65 21.25
N PRO A 110 5.76 7.66 21.85
CA PRO A 110 6.08 7.59 23.26
C PRO A 110 4.76 7.27 23.96
N THR A 111 4.72 6.12 24.64
CA THR A 111 3.53 5.54 25.26
C THR A 111 2.71 6.67 25.85
N ALA A 112 1.57 6.97 25.22
CA ALA A 112 0.53 7.68 25.91
C ALA A 112 0.07 6.68 26.97
N THR A 113 0.74 6.68 28.12
CA THR A 113 0.12 6.31 29.38
C THR A 113 -1.24 6.95 29.32
N ALA A 114 -2.30 6.14 29.43
CA ALA A 114 -3.67 6.60 29.41
C ALA A 114 -3.88 7.63 30.53
N THR A 115 -3.51 8.88 30.26
CA THR A 115 -4.02 10.05 30.93
C THR A 115 -5.15 10.49 30.03
N THR A 116 -6.34 10.09 30.46
CA THR A 116 -7.60 10.73 30.11
C THR A 116 -7.40 12.26 30.06
N ALA A 117 -7.22 12.80 28.86
CA ALA A 117 -7.52 14.19 28.55
C ALA A 117 -8.91 14.13 27.91
N ALA A 118 -9.96 14.13 28.72
CA ALA A 118 -10.58 15.39 29.10
C ALA A 118 -10.89 16.22 27.84
N ALA A 119 -11.99 15.86 27.19
CA ALA A 119 -12.79 16.82 26.44
C ALA A 119 -13.23 17.89 27.44
N THR A 120 -12.39 18.91 27.65
CA THR A 120 -12.70 20.08 28.47
C THR A 120 -13.07 21.20 27.53
N ASN A 121 -14.38 21.48 27.48
CA ASN A 121 -15.02 22.70 27.02
C ASN A 121 -14.52 23.31 25.70
N VAL A 122 -15.26 22.99 24.64
CA VAL A 122 -15.75 24.02 23.72
C VAL A 122 -16.41 25.09 24.58
N THR A 123 -15.74 26.22 24.79
CA THR A 123 -16.29 27.38 25.47
C THR A 123 -17.49 27.88 24.68
N THR A 124 -18.67 27.57 25.20
CA THR A 124 -19.88 28.39 25.11
C THR A 124 -19.50 29.85 25.36
N GLU A 125 -19.40 30.65 24.30
CA GLU A 125 -19.54 32.09 24.42
C GLU A 125 -20.94 32.43 23.91
N THR A 126 -21.90 32.36 24.84
CA THR A 126 -23.21 32.95 24.68
C THR A 126 -23.32 34.09 25.67
N THR A 127 -23.78 35.23 25.15
CA THR A 127 -24.44 36.36 25.85
C THR A 127 -23.52 37.50 26.27
N ALA A 128 -23.63 38.64 25.60
CA ALA A 128 -24.46 39.75 26.09
C ALA A 128 -24.10 41.06 25.36
N THR A 129 -25.05 41.52 24.55
CA THR A 129 -25.58 42.89 24.56
C THR A 129 -24.73 43.97 25.23
N VAL A 130 -24.12 44.85 24.44
CA VAL A 130 -23.92 46.25 24.85
C VAL A 130 -24.51 47.14 23.76
N THR A 131 -25.69 47.65 24.08
CA THR A 131 -26.37 48.77 23.43
C THR A 131 -25.64 50.07 23.78
N ALA A 132 -25.31 50.89 22.78
CA ALA A 132 -25.17 52.36 22.89
C ALA A 132 -25.12 52.95 21.46
N THR A 133 -26.22 53.41 20.86
CA THR A 133 -26.86 54.75 20.92
C THR A 133 -26.20 55.87 20.11
N ALA A 134 -26.99 56.41 19.15
CA ALA A 134 -27.12 57.79 18.62
C ALA A 134 -25.89 58.46 17.97
N SER A 135 -25.94 58.90 16.70
CA SER A 135 -26.70 60.05 16.15
C SER A 135 -26.24 61.41 16.69
N GLU A 136 -25.41 62.09 15.90
CA GLU A 136 -25.61 63.45 15.36
C GLU A 136 -24.68 63.67 14.16
#